data_AF-A0A6M3LJ01-F1
#
_entry.id   AF-A0A6M3LJ01-F1
#
_cell.length_a   1.000
_cell.length_b   1.000
_cell.length_c   1.000
_cell.angle_alpha   90.00
_cell.angle_beta   90.00
_cell.angle_gamma   90.00
#
_symmetry.space_group_name_H-M   'P 1'
#
loop_
_entity.id
_entity.type
_entity.pdbx_description
1 polymer ?
#
loop_
_entity_poly.entity_id
_entity_poly.type
_entity_poly.pdbx_seq_one_letter_code
_entity_poly.pdbx_strand_id
1 'polypeptide(L)'
;MKIEIRTNCKVCNKKLGYRQRTYCSTKCRNSTHYNKYKKRINKWQREKRQKELIKGGKELVQCLICGKWYVQVGSHIVQTHGITARKYREYFKLEVKKGTVPSWFRKLKGDIALKNGTYKNLKAGKKFWFKKGSKTAGRYERSPITMKKIKVLYKFTKIYEKKKI
;
A
#
# COMPACT_ATOMS: atom_id res chain seq x y z
N MET A 1 -18.41 20.50 -32.49
CA MET A 1 -18.88 20.22 -31.11
C MET A 1 -20.35 20.63 -31.04
N LYS A 2 -21.30 19.69 -30.89
CA LYS A 2 -22.73 20.05 -30.82
C LYS A 2 -23.00 20.79 -29.49
N ILE A 3 -23.60 21.97 -29.56
CA ILE A 3 -23.95 22.77 -28.37
C ILE A 3 -25.34 22.33 -27.91
N GLU A 4 -25.44 21.70 -26.74
CA GLU A 4 -26.73 21.36 -26.12
C GLU A 4 -27.39 22.63 -25.55
N ILE A 5 -28.60 22.95 -26.02
CA ILE A 5 -29.46 23.97 -25.43
C ILE A 5 -30.32 23.28 -24.37
N ARG A 6 -30.30 23.78 -23.13
CA ARG A 6 -31.08 23.24 -22.01
C ARG A 6 -32.00 24.31 -21.44
N THR A 7 -33.14 23.89 -20.88
CA THR A 7 -34.06 24.77 -20.13
C THR A 7 -33.58 25.00 -18.69
N ASN A 8 -32.88 24.02 -18.13
CA ASN A 8 -32.37 24.05 -16.76
C ASN A 8 -30.83 23.94 -16.71
N CYS A 9 -30.23 24.52 -15.68
CA CYS A 9 -28.78 24.49 -15.47
C CYS A 9 -28.27 23.06 -15.24
N LYS A 10 -27.22 22.66 -15.98
CA LYS A 10 -26.61 21.32 -15.90
C LYS A 10 -26.06 20.90 -14.52
N VAL A 11 -25.82 21.84 -13.61
CA VAL A 11 -25.18 21.57 -12.31
C VAL A 11 -26.18 21.68 -11.15
N CYS A 12 -27.00 22.72 -11.14
CA CYS A 12 -27.89 23.03 -10.01
C CYS A 12 -29.38 23.01 -10.39
N ASN A 13 -29.73 22.63 -11.62
CA ASN A 13 -31.10 22.54 -12.15
C ASN A 13 -31.94 23.83 -12.12
N LYS A 14 -31.39 25.00 -11.78
CA LYS A 14 -32.11 26.28 -11.87
C LYS A 14 -32.51 26.60 -13.31
N LYS A 15 -33.72 27.15 -13.51
CA LYS A 15 -34.23 27.60 -14.82
C LYS A 15 -33.28 28.64 -15.42
N LEU A 16 -32.94 28.47 -16.69
CA LEU A 16 -32.01 29.35 -17.40
C LEU A 16 -32.74 30.54 -18.02
N GLY A 17 -32.10 31.70 -18.02
CA GLY A 17 -32.61 32.87 -18.75
C GLY A 17 -32.39 32.75 -20.27
N TYR A 18 -33.06 33.59 -21.06
CA TYR A 18 -33.08 33.54 -22.53
C TYR A 18 -31.68 33.47 -23.20
N ARG A 19 -30.66 34.08 -22.59
CA ARG A 19 -29.28 34.08 -23.11
C ARG A 19 -28.39 32.95 -22.57
N GLN A 20 -28.83 32.25 -21.52
CA GLN A 20 -28.03 31.22 -20.85
C GLN A 20 -28.35 29.85 -21.46
N ARG A 21 -27.37 29.25 -22.16
CA ARG A 21 -27.61 27.99 -22.88
C ARG A 21 -27.43 26.71 -22.04
N THR A 22 -26.61 26.76 -20.97
CA THR A 22 -26.20 25.53 -20.26
C THR A 22 -25.98 25.69 -18.76
N TYR A 23 -25.53 26.87 -18.29
CA TYR A 23 -25.22 27.13 -16.88
C TYR A 23 -25.84 28.44 -16.42
N CYS A 24 -26.40 28.46 -15.20
CA CYS A 24 -27.07 29.66 -14.65
C CYS A 24 -26.08 30.72 -14.14
N SER A 25 -24.82 30.36 -13.90
CA SER A 25 -23.78 31.26 -13.37
C SER A 25 -22.38 30.80 -13.73
N THR A 26 -21.42 31.73 -13.68
CA THR A 26 -19.98 31.46 -13.83
C THR A 26 -19.50 30.40 -12.83
N LYS A 27 -20.05 30.39 -11.61
CA LYS A 27 -19.76 29.38 -10.57
C LYS A 27 -20.13 27.97 -11.03
N CYS A 28 -21.31 27.77 -11.60
CA CYS A 28 -21.74 26.45 -12.11
C CYS A 28 -20.91 25.99 -13.31
N ARG A 29 -20.58 26.92 -14.22
CA ARG A 29 -19.66 26.64 -15.33
C ARG A 29 -18.29 26.20 -14.81
N ASN A 30 -17.69 26.99 -13.91
CA ASN A 30 -16.36 26.74 -13.35
C ASN A 30 -16.33 25.43 -12.54
N SER A 31 -17.40 25.10 -11.80
CA SER A 31 -17.52 23.81 -11.10
C SER A 31 -17.43 22.62 -12.07
N THR A 32 -18.14 22.69 -13.20
CA THR A 32 -18.10 21.63 -14.22
C THR A 32 -16.71 21.53 -14.85
N HIS A 33 -16.11 22.67 -15.19
CA HIS A 33 -14.74 22.73 -15.73
C HIS A 33 -13.71 22.17 -14.74
N TYR A 34 -13.80 22.56 -13.46
CA TYR A 34 -12.95 22.06 -12.39
C TYR A 34 -13.09 20.54 -12.23
N ASN A 35 -14.32 20.02 -12.23
CA ASN A 35 -14.56 18.58 -12.15
C ASN A 35 -13.98 17.82 -13.37
N LYS A 36 -14.13 18.38 -14.58
CA LYS A 36 -13.53 17.80 -15.79
C LYS A 36 -12.00 17.82 -15.72
N TYR A 37 -11.42 18.93 -15.28
CA TYR A 37 -9.98 19.08 -15.07
C TYR A 37 -9.47 18.08 -14.02
N LYS A 38 -10.13 17.99 -12.85
CA LYS A 38 -9.81 17.05 -11.77
C LYS A 38 -9.87 15.59 -12.25
N LYS A 39 -10.90 15.21 -13.02
CA LYS A 39 -10.99 13.88 -13.65
C LYS A 39 -9.81 13.61 -14.58
N ARG A 40 -9.44 14.58 -15.44
CA ARG A 40 -8.29 14.47 -16.35
C ARG A 40 -6.97 14.29 -15.60
N ILE A 41 -6.71 15.12 -14.58
CA ILE A 41 -5.51 15.02 -13.74
C ILE A 41 -5.45 13.67 -13.03
N ASN A 42 -6.56 13.21 -12.45
CA ASN A 42 -6.60 11.89 -11.80
C ASN A 42 -6.32 10.75 -12.79
N LYS A 43 -6.87 10.81 -14.01
CA LYS A 43 -6.60 9.83 -15.06
C LYS A 43 -5.12 9.83 -15.44
N TRP A 44 -4.56 11.01 -15.75
CA TRP A 44 -3.14 11.16 -16.08
C TRP A 44 -2.22 10.67 -14.95
N GLN A 45 -2.52 10.99 -13.68
CA GLN A 45 -1.75 10.50 -12.53
C GLN A 45 -1.82 8.98 -12.37
N ARG A 46 -2.97 8.36 -12.68
CA ARG A 46 -3.11 6.89 -12.66
C ARG A 46 -2.28 6.24 -13.77
N GLU A 47 -2.38 6.76 -14.99
CA GLU A 47 -1.61 6.28 -16.14
C GLU A 47 -0.10 6.43 -15.92
N LYS A 48 0.34 7.59 -15.40
CA LYS A 48 1.74 7.82 -15.04
C LYS A 48 2.23 6.83 -14.00
N ARG A 49 1.47 6.64 -12.90
CA ARG A 49 1.77 5.64 -11.88
C ARG A 49 1.82 4.22 -12.46
N GLN A 50 0.87 3.86 -13.33
CA GLN A 50 0.90 2.54 -13.97
C GLN A 50 2.15 2.31 -14.81
N LYS A 51 2.59 3.32 -15.58
CA LYS A 51 3.84 3.25 -16.35
C LYS A 51 5.06 3.08 -15.43
N GLU A 52 5.10 3.79 -14.31
CA GLU A 52 6.18 3.68 -13.33
C GLU A 52 6.20 2.31 -12.63
N LEU A 53 5.04 1.72 -12.33
CA LEU A 53 4.92 0.39 -11.70
C LEU A 53 5.39 -0.77 -12.61
N ILE A 54 5.55 -0.53 -13.92
CA ILE A 54 6.07 -1.51 -14.88
C ILE A 54 7.61 -1.45 -14.93
N LYS A 55 8.19 -0.27 -14.65
CA LYS A 55 9.65 -0.12 -14.53
C LYS A 55 10.11 -0.74 -13.20
N GLY A 56 10.68 -1.93 -13.27
CA GLY A 56 11.33 -2.56 -12.13
C GLY A 56 12.50 -1.72 -11.59
N GLY A 57 12.92 -2.02 -10.36
CA GLY A 57 14.06 -1.37 -9.70
C GLY A 57 14.58 -2.22 -8.56
N LYS A 58 15.87 -2.05 -8.19
CA LYS A 58 16.55 -2.84 -7.15
C LYS A 58 15.86 -2.78 -5.78
N GLU A 59 15.09 -1.72 -5.54
CA GLU A 59 14.41 -1.46 -4.27
C GLU A 59 12.92 -1.80 -4.29
N LEU A 60 12.40 -2.24 -5.45
CA LEU A 60 11.02 -2.64 -5.63
C LEU A 60 10.94 -4.17 -5.59
N VAL A 61 9.80 -4.65 -5.11
CA VAL A 61 9.47 -6.08 -5.10
C VAL A 61 8.33 -6.31 -6.07
N GLN A 62 8.48 -7.32 -6.93
CA GLN A 62 7.46 -7.69 -7.89
C GLN A 62 6.31 -8.46 -7.21
N CYS A 63 5.07 -8.16 -7.60
CA CYS A 63 3.92 -8.98 -7.29
C CYS A 63 3.89 -10.19 -8.24
N LEU A 64 3.91 -11.40 -7.69
CA LEU A 64 3.95 -12.65 -8.45
C LEU A 64 2.60 -13.02 -9.08
N ILE A 65 1.51 -12.32 -8.72
CA ILE A 65 0.19 -12.52 -9.32
C ILE A 65 0.01 -11.66 -10.58
N CYS A 66 0.41 -10.38 -10.53
CA CYS A 66 0.14 -9.42 -11.61
C CYS A 66 1.38 -8.83 -12.29
N GLY A 67 2.59 -9.21 -11.87
CA GLY A 67 3.86 -8.79 -12.47
C GLY A 67 4.28 -7.34 -12.19
N LYS A 68 3.47 -6.53 -11.50
CA LYS A 68 3.75 -5.12 -11.19
C LYS A 68 4.73 -4.97 -10.02
N TRP A 69 5.50 -3.88 -10.01
CA TRP A 69 6.55 -3.61 -9.04
C TRP A 69 6.10 -2.64 -7.95
N TYR A 70 6.38 -2.94 -6.68
CA TYR A 70 5.95 -2.13 -5.53
C TYR A 70 7.04 -2.04 -4.46
N VAL A 71 7.10 -0.92 -3.74
CA VAL A 71 7.93 -0.81 -2.52
C VAL A 71 7.43 -1.76 -1.42
N GLN A 72 6.10 -1.95 -1.34
CA GLN A 72 5.46 -2.85 -0.39
C GLN A 72 4.35 -3.64 -1.08
N VAL A 73 4.65 -4.88 -1.47
CA VAL A 73 3.69 -5.78 -2.13
C VAL A 73 2.52 -6.19 -1.21
N GLY A 74 2.74 -6.21 0.11
CA GLY A 74 1.72 -6.65 1.08
C GLY A 74 0.40 -5.87 1.05
N SER A 75 0.44 -4.54 0.91
CA SER A 75 -0.80 -3.73 0.84
C SER A 75 -1.52 -3.93 -0.49
N HIS A 76 -0.77 -4.01 -1.58
CA HIS A 76 -1.31 -4.25 -2.91
C HIS A 76 -2.06 -5.59 -2.99
N ILE A 77 -1.48 -6.67 -2.45
CA ILE A 77 -2.13 -7.98 -2.47
C ILE A 77 -3.49 -7.95 -1.77
N VAL A 78 -3.57 -7.32 -0.59
CA VAL A 78 -4.83 -7.26 0.17
C VAL A 78 -5.88 -6.44 -0.60
N GLN A 79 -5.49 -5.28 -1.15
CA GLN A 79 -6.42 -4.37 -1.81
C GLN A 79 -6.85 -4.81 -3.21
N THR A 80 -5.94 -5.44 -3.96
CA THR A 80 -6.16 -5.78 -5.38
C THR A 80 -6.49 -7.26 -5.60
N HIS A 81 -5.96 -8.16 -4.76
CA HIS A 81 -6.13 -9.61 -4.91
C HIS A 81 -6.96 -10.24 -3.80
N GLY A 82 -7.37 -9.49 -2.77
CA GLY A 82 -8.27 -9.99 -1.72
C GLY A 82 -7.70 -11.09 -0.83
N ILE A 83 -6.41 -11.41 -0.94
CA ILE A 83 -5.74 -12.41 -0.10
C ILE A 83 -4.85 -11.76 0.95
N THR A 84 -4.64 -12.46 2.08
CA THR A 84 -3.75 -11.94 3.12
C THR A 84 -2.29 -12.07 2.70
N ALA A 85 -1.43 -11.17 3.21
CA ALA A 85 0.00 -11.23 2.95
C ALA A 85 0.64 -12.56 3.42
N ARG A 86 0.03 -13.22 4.43
CA ARG A 86 0.44 -14.56 4.88
C ARG A 86 0.13 -15.62 3.83
N LYS A 87 -1.13 -15.71 3.38
CA LYS A 87 -1.55 -16.66 2.34
C LYS A 87 -0.72 -16.50 1.07
N TYR A 88 -0.45 -15.26 0.66
CA TYR A 88 0.43 -14.98 -0.48
C TYR A 88 1.85 -15.55 -0.28
N ARG A 89 2.45 -15.34 0.89
CA ARG A 89 3.81 -15.85 1.16
C ARG A 89 3.83 -17.38 1.22
N GLU A 90 2.82 -18.00 1.80
CA GLU A 90 2.68 -19.46 1.84
C GLU A 90 2.53 -20.02 0.41
N TYR A 91 1.64 -19.44 -0.41
CA TYR A 91 1.41 -19.86 -1.80
C TYR A 91 2.67 -19.79 -2.66
N PHE A 92 3.45 -18.72 -2.55
CA PHE A 92 4.70 -18.54 -3.31
C PHE A 92 5.96 -19.02 -2.57
N LYS A 93 5.81 -19.81 -1.48
CA LYS A 93 6.92 -20.36 -0.67
C LYS A 93 7.94 -19.29 -0.18
N LEU A 94 7.49 -18.06 0.04
CA LEU A 94 8.28 -16.94 0.53
C LEU A 94 8.46 -17.01 2.06
N GLU A 95 9.49 -16.32 2.58
CA GLU A 95 9.72 -16.25 4.04
C GLU A 95 8.58 -15.50 4.75
N VAL A 96 7.71 -16.24 5.46
CA VAL A 96 6.53 -15.68 6.15
C VAL A 96 6.91 -14.64 7.22
N LYS A 97 8.02 -14.81 7.92
CA LYS A 97 8.45 -13.91 9.01
C LYS A 97 9.22 -12.68 8.54
N LYS A 98 9.90 -12.74 7.39
CA LYS A 98 10.76 -11.64 6.96
C LYS A 98 9.93 -10.57 6.28
N GLY A 99 10.11 -9.32 6.69
CA GLY A 99 9.54 -8.19 5.98
C GLY A 99 10.13 -8.10 4.58
N THR A 100 9.30 -8.06 3.55
CA THR A 100 9.70 -7.85 2.13
C THR A 100 9.97 -6.39 1.81
N VAL A 101 10.24 -5.57 2.82
CA VAL A 101 10.33 -4.12 2.70
C VAL A 101 11.81 -3.70 2.71
N PRO A 102 12.26 -2.86 1.76
CA PRO A 102 13.64 -2.39 1.71
C PRO A 102 14.01 -1.58 2.95
N SER A 103 15.32 -1.54 3.26
CA SER A 103 15.85 -0.91 4.48
C SER A 103 15.50 0.58 4.58
N TRP A 104 15.66 1.33 3.48
CA TRP A 104 15.34 2.77 3.44
C TRP A 104 13.86 3.04 3.76
N PHE A 105 12.93 2.20 3.26
CA PHE A 105 11.49 2.39 3.50
C PHE A 105 11.12 2.06 4.94
N ARG A 106 11.84 1.12 5.57
CA ARG A 106 11.71 0.84 7.00
C ARG A 106 12.14 2.05 7.83
N LYS A 107 13.26 2.69 7.47
CA LYS A 107 13.75 3.92 8.11
C LYS A 107 12.73 5.05 7.96
N LEU A 108 12.26 5.30 6.73
CA LEU A 108 11.23 6.29 6.42
C LEU A 108 9.96 6.12 7.27
N LYS A 109 9.46 4.88 7.42
CA LYS A 109 8.30 4.61 8.30
C LYS A 109 8.58 4.89 9.77
N GLY A 110 9.80 4.62 10.23
CA GLY A 110 10.24 4.98 11.58
C GLY A 110 10.21 6.49 11.78
N ASP A 111 10.80 7.24 10.85
CA ASP A 111 10.86 8.71 10.90
C ASP A 111 9.46 9.33 10.89
N ILE A 112 8.55 8.82 10.05
CA ILE A 112 7.15 9.26 10.02
C ILE A 112 6.44 8.95 11.35
N ALA A 113 6.66 7.77 11.92
CA ALA A 113 6.05 7.39 13.20
C ALA A 113 6.51 8.30 14.34
N LEU A 114 7.79 8.70 14.35
CA LEU A 114 8.36 9.67 15.28
C LEU A 114 7.75 11.06 15.05
N LYS A 115 7.78 11.56 13.82
CA LYS A 115 7.28 12.88 13.44
C LYS A 115 5.80 13.08 13.79
N ASN A 116 4.97 12.08 13.49
CA ASN A 116 3.52 12.16 13.72
C ASN A 116 3.12 11.77 15.14
N GLY A 117 4.08 11.39 16.00
CA GLY A 117 3.78 10.98 17.38
C GLY A 117 3.04 9.65 17.51
N THR A 118 2.90 8.86 16.44
CA THR A 118 2.15 7.58 16.44
C THR A 118 2.73 6.58 17.45
N TYR A 119 4.03 6.67 17.75
CA TYR A 119 4.68 5.84 18.77
C TYR A 119 4.07 6.04 20.16
N LYS A 120 3.46 7.20 20.46
CA LYS A 120 2.82 7.49 21.76
C LYS A 120 1.59 6.60 22.01
N ASN A 121 1.02 5.99 20.96
CA ASN A 121 -0.07 5.02 21.09
C ASN A 121 0.39 3.70 21.71
N LEU A 122 1.70 3.42 21.73
CA LEU A 122 2.29 2.25 22.35
C LEU A 122 2.41 2.46 23.87
N LYS A 123 1.30 2.27 24.60
CA LYS A 123 1.30 2.35 26.07
C LYS A 123 1.85 1.06 26.68
N ALA A 124 2.94 1.14 27.44
CA ALA A 124 3.50 -0.01 28.16
C ALA A 124 2.42 -0.71 29.01
N GLY A 125 2.42 -2.05 29.01
CA GLY A 125 1.47 -2.85 29.79
C GLY A 125 0.07 -3.03 29.20
N LYS A 126 -0.32 -2.29 28.15
CA LYS A 126 -1.64 -2.51 27.51
C LYS A 126 -1.61 -3.72 26.56
N LYS A 127 -2.65 -4.55 26.60
CA LYS A 127 -2.83 -5.70 25.69
C LYS A 127 -3.08 -5.19 24.26
N PHE A 128 -2.03 -5.17 23.43
CA PHE A 128 -2.18 -5.04 21.99
C PHE A 128 -2.31 -6.43 21.33
N TRP A 129 -2.79 -6.49 20.09
CA TRP A 129 -2.98 -7.72 19.31
C TRP A 129 -1.74 -8.63 19.21
N PHE A 130 -0.55 -8.09 19.47
CA PHE A 130 0.71 -8.83 19.44
C PHE A 130 1.34 -8.92 20.83
N LYS A 131 1.39 -10.13 21.40
CA LYS A 131 2.11 -10.41 22.65
C LYS A 131 3.50 -10.98 22.34
N LYS A 132 4.56 -10.39 22.89
CA LYS A 132 5.89 -11.01 22.90
C LYS A 132 5.79 -12.32 23.69
N GLY A 133 6.07 -13.46 23.06
CA GLY A 133 5.98 -14.79 23.70
C GLY A 133 4.62 -15.48 23.65
N SER A 134 3.70 -15.12 22.74
CA SER A 134 2.44 -15.88 22.62
C SER A 134 2.72 -17.34 22.21
N LYS A 135 2.07 -18.31 22.89
CA LYS A 135 2.17 -19.75 22.55
C LYS A 135 1.70 -20.07 21.13
N THR A 136 0.92 -19.17 20.53
CA THR A 136 0.45 -19.24 19.14
C THR A 136 1.46 -18.69 18.13
N ALA A 137 2.47 -17.94 18.55
CA ALA A 137 3.49 -17.38 17.68
C ALA A 137 4.46 -18.48 17.22
N GLY A 138 4.33 -18.93 15.97
CA GLY A 138 5.28 -19.85 15.33
C GLY A 138 4.74 -21.21 14.89
N ARG A 139 3.43 -21.48 15.05
CA ARG A 139 2.75 -22.67 14.51
C ARG A 139 2.42 -22.52 13.01
N TYR A 140 3.43 -22.34 12.18
CA TYR A 140 3.25 -22.31 10.73
C TYR A 140 4.45 -22.99 10.05
N GLU A 141 4.21 -23.55 8.87
CA GLU A 141 5.23 -24.23 8.11
C GLU A 141 6.34 -23.25 7.69
N ARG A 142 7.58 -23.57 8.05
CA ARG A 142 8.72 -22.67 7.84
C ARG A 142 9.28 -22.90 6.44
N SER A 143 9.58 -21.81 5.73
CA SER A 143 10.19 -21.93 4.40
C SER A 143 11.57 -22.61 4.47
N PRO A 144 12.01 -23.31 3.40
CA PRO A 144 13.31 -23.97 3.35
C PRO A 144 14.49 -23.02 3.68
N ILE A 145 14.40 -21.77 3.24
CA ILE A 145 15.40 -20.73 3.51
C ILE A 145 15.48 -20.42 5.02
N THR A 146 14.31 -20.33 5.67
CA THR A 146 14.23 -20.11 7.12
C THR A 146 14.84 -21.29 7.87
N MET A 147 14.54 -22.52 7.44
CA MET A 147 15.10 -23.73 8.04
C MET A 147 16.63 -23.81 7.88
N LYS A 148 17.18 -23.45 6.72
CA LYS A 148 18.62 -23.39 6.48
C LYS A 148 19.32 -22.41 7.45
N LYS A 149 18.76 -21.23 7.67
CA LYS A 149 19.29 -20.24 8.63
C LYS A 149 19.21 -20.73 10.07
N ILE A 150 18.11 -21.36 10.47
CA ILE A 150 17.97 -21.92 11.81
C ILE A 150 19.07 -22.96 12.06
N LYS A 151 19.35 -23.86 11.10
CA LYS A 151 20.45 -24.82 11.21
C LYS A 151 21.81 -24.14 11.39
N VAL A 152 22.08 -23.08 10.62
CA VAL A 152 23.31 -22.29 10.75
C VAL A 152 23.42 -21.65 12.14
N LEU A 153 22.37 -20.98 12.60
CA LEU A 153 22.34 -20.36 13.93
C LEU A 153 22.54 -21.38 15.05
N TYR A 154 21.91 -22.55 14.95
CA TYR A 154 22.06 -23.64 15.94
C TYR A 154 23.49 -24.21 15.98
N LYS A 155 24.17 -24.26 14.82
CA LYS A 155 25.59 -24.63 14.76
C LYS A 155 26.47 -23.58 15.45
N PHE A 156 26.19 -22.30 15.24
CA PHE A 156 26.90 -21.19 15.91
C PHE A 156 26.70 -21.19 17.43
N THR A 157 25.47 -21.41 17.93
CA THR A 157 25.21 -21.44 19.38
C THR A 157 25.94 -22.59 20.05
N LYS A 158 25.94 -23.80 19.46
CA LYS A 158 26.70 -24.94 19.99
C LYS A 158 28.21 -24.69 20.02
N ILE A 159 28.76 -23.96 19.04
CA ILE A 159 30.19 -23.59 19.03
C ILE A 159 30.48 -22.59 20.16
N TYR A 160 29.61 -21.61 20.38
CA TYR A 160 29.75 -20.63 21.45
C TYR A 160 29.65 -21.25 22.85
N GLU A 161 28.73 -22.20 23.05
CA GLU A 161 28.59 -22.93 24.31
C GLU A 161 29.83 -23.80 24.61
N LYS A 162 30.43 -24.42 23.59
CA LYS A 162 31.67 -25.21 23.73
C LYS A 162 32.92 -24.37 24.04
N LYS A 163 32.96 -23.10 23.65
CA LYS A 163 34.08 -22.17 23.91
C LYS A 163 33.97 -21.43 25.25
N LYS A 164 32.86 -21.63 25.98
CA LYS A 164 32.58 -21.00 27.27
C LYS A 164 32.97 -21.86 28.47
N ILE A 165 33.59 -23.01 28.20
CA ILE A 165 34.25 -23.93 29.14
C ILE A 165 35.74 -23.76 28.90
#